data_AF-A0A1I1TTX8-F1
#
_entry.id   AF-A0A1I1TTX8-F1
#
_cell.length_a   1.000
_cell.length_b   1.000
_cell.length_c   1.000
_cell.angle_alpha   90.00
_cell.angle_beta   90.00
_cell.angle_gamma   90.00
#
_symmetry.space_group_name_H-M   'P 1'
#
loop_
_entity.id
_entity.type
_entity.pdbx_description
1 polymer ?
#
loop_
_entity_poly.entity_id
_entity_poly.type
_entity_poly.pdbx_seq_one_letter_code
_entity_poly.pdbx_strand_id
1 'polypeptide(L)'
;MVRVRFTILKSEFEEATRYCKANLSMPLQNQDKFVGKMLLWFAHQELWLEKQDNKEHKKFGVIKYPKLLFSDSYVIETDLKLTLYQNMMHDLQLNYPNLVNDNNKSITAFLAHLGYVFIKKASQGKADSGIVEAAKNISAIYST
;
A
#
# COMPACT_ATOMS: atom_id res chain seq x y z
N MET A 1 -17.47 3.76 4.83
CA MET A 1 -16.08 4.06 4.46
C MET A 1 -15.28 4.23 5.75
N VAL A 2 -13.99 3.89 5.75
CA VAL A 2 -13.06 4.14 6.86
C VAL A 2 -12.00 5.12 6.38
N ARG A 3 -11.82 6.20 7.13
CA ARG A 3 -10.77 7.17 6.87
C ARG A 3 -9.47 6.70 7.49
N VAL A 4 -8.44 6.55 6.67
CA VAL A 4 -7.12 6.11 7.08
C VAL A 4 -6.14 7.25 6.88
N ARG A 5 -5.39 7.56 7.93
CA ARG A 5 -4.35 8.58 7.92
C ARG A 5 -3.02 7.92 8.22
N PHE A 6 -2.04 8.13 7.34
CA PHE A 6 -0.71 7.55 7.49
C PHE A 6 0.39 8.53 7.06
N THR A 7 1.60 8.26 7.53
CA THR A 7 2.81 8.98 7.14
C THR A 7 3.59 8.16 6.14
N ILE A 8 4.13 8.80 5.10
CA ILE A 8 4.96 8.19 4.07
C ILE A 8 6.13 9.10 3.73
N LEU A 9 7.28 8.55 3.35
CA LEU A 9 8.40 9.34 2.85
C LEU A 9 8.00 10.14 1.61
N LYS A 10 8.46 11.38 1.51
CA LYS A 10 8.21 12.23 0.35
C LYS A 10 8.64 11.55 -0.96
N SER A 11 9.83 10.96 -0.97
CA SER A 11 10.38 10.26 -2.14
C SER A 11 9.53 9.05 -2.56
N GLU A 12 9.05 8.24 -1.61
CA GLU A 12 8.18 7.10 -1.88
C GLU A 12 6.85 7.55 -2.46
N PHE A 13 6.27 8.62 -1.91
CA PHE A 13 5.02 9.19 -2.40
C PHE A 13 5.16 9.77 -3.81
N GLU A 14 6.23 10.48 -4.11
CA GLU A 14 6.49 11.05 -5.43
C GLU A 14 6.74 9.96 -6.48
N GLU A 15 7.42 8.87 -6.11
CA GLU A 15 7.59 7.70 -6.98
C GLU A 15 6.25 6.99 -7.21
N ALA A 16 5.45 6.77 -6.16
CA ALA A 16 4.11 6.20 -6.27
C ALA A 16 3.19 7.06 -7.15
N THR A 17 3.27 8.38 -7.02
CA THR A 17 2.53 9.34 -7.85
C THR A 17 2.94 9.24 -9.31
N ARG A 18 4.24 9.15 -9.61
CA ARG A 18 4.74 8.96 -10.99
C ARG A 18 4.24 7.65 -11.57
N TYR A 19 4.29 6.57 -10.81
CA TYR A 19 3.77 5.27 -11.24
C TYR A 19 2.26 5.33 -11.53
N CYS A 20 1.48 5.91 -10.62
CA CYS A 20 0.03 6.07 -10.78
C CYS A 20 -0.28 6.90 -12.02
N LYS A 21 0.39 8.04 -12.24
CA LYS A 21 0.20 8.88 -13.44
C LYS A 21 0.49 8.13 -14.75
N ALA A 22 1.54 7.32 -14.75
CA ALA A 22 1.98 6.64 -15.97
C ALA A 22 1.14 5.40 -16.31
N ASN A 23 0.56 4.73 -15.30
CA ASN A 23 -0.02 3.40 -15.48
C ASN A 23 -1.51 3.31 -15.10
N LEU A 24 -2.03 4.28 -14.35
CA LEU A 24 -3.39 4.30 -13.84
C LEU A 24 -4.09 5.58 -14.32
N SER A 25 -5.38 5.51 -14.60
CA SER A 25 -6.18 6.68 -15.01
C SER A 25 -6.46 7.58 -13.81
N MET A 26 -5.42 8.25 -13.31
CA MET A 26 -5.47 9.03 -12.09
C MET A 26 -6.25 10.35 -12.30
N PRO A 27 -7.26 10.64 -11.46
CA PRO A 27 -8.01 11.89 -11.55
C PRO A 27 -7.12 13.08 -11.19
N LEU A 28 -7.30 14.21 -11.89
CA LEU A 28 -6.56 15.45 -11.60
C LEU A 28 -6.92 16.01 -10.21
N GLN A 29 -8.17 15.81 -9.77
CA GLN A 29 -8.63 16.17 -8.44
C GLN A 29 -8.35 15.03 -7.46
N ASN A 30 -7.94 15.38 -6.23
CA ASN A 30 -7.67 14.41 -5.16
C ASN A 30 -6.54 13.39 -5.45
N GLN A 31 -5.49 13.80 -6.18
CA GLN A 31 -4.33 12.94 -6.50
C GLN A 31 -3.77 12.24 -5.25
N ASP A 32 -3.57 12.98 -4.17
CA ASP A 32 -2.99 12.44 -2.93
C ASP A 32 -3.87 11.35 -2.30
N LYS A 33 -5.19 11.56 -2.32
CA LYS A 33 -6.14 10.55 -1.84
C LYS A 33 -6.12 9.32 -2.72
N PHE A 34 -6.08 9.50 -4.05
CA PHE A 34 -6.01 8.41 -5.01
C PHE A 34 -4.73 7.59 -4.81
N VAL A 35 -3.57 8.25 -4.77
CA VAL A 35 -2.27 7.60 -4.53
C VAL A 35 -2.30 6.88 -3.18
N GLY A 36 -2.89 7.48 -2.15
CA GLY A 36 -3.06 6.83 -0.86
C GLY A 36 -3.93 5.56 -0.91
N LYS A 37 -5.04 5.56 -1.67
CA LYS A 37 -5.86 4.35 -1.87
C LYS A 37 -5.06 3.28 -2.60
N MET A 38 -4.31 3.66 -3.64
CA MET A 38 -3.54 2.71 -4.43
C MET A 38 -2.42 2.07 -3.61
N LEU A 39 -1.71 2.85 -2.80
CA LEU A 39 -0.70 2.32 -1.87
C LEU A 39 -1.28 1.26 -0.94
N LEU A 40 -2.40 1.57 -0.28
CA LEU A 40 -3.03 0.63 0.65
C LEU A 40 -3.64 -0.58 -0.08
N TRP A 41 -4.13 -0.40 -1.31
CA TRP A 41 -4.61 -1.52 -2.12
C TRP A 41 -3.47 -2.46 -2.53
N PHE A 42 -2.34 -1.93 -3.00
CA PHE A 42 -1.16 -2.72 -3.35
C PHE A 42 -0.57 -3.43 -2.14
N ALA A 43 -0.58 -2.79 -0.97
CA ALA A 43 -0.19 -3.42 0.29
C ALA A 43 -1.03 -4.66 0.61
N HIS A 44 -2.35 -4.55 0.43
CA HIS A 44 -3.26 -5.68 0.60
C HIS A 44 -2.99 -6.81 -0.41
N GLN A 45 -2.65 -6.49 -1.66
CA GLN A 45 -2.27 -7.51 -2.64
C GLN A 45 -0.99 -8.26 -2.25
N GLU A 46 0.04 -7.56 -1.78
CA GLU A 46 1.27 -8.20 -1.29
C GLU A 46 0.98 -9.15 -0.13
N LEU A 47 0.16 -8.72 0.85
CA LEU A 47 -0.23 -9.57 1.98
C LEU A 47 -0.99 -10.82 1.52
N TRP A 48 -1.88 -10.68 0.53
CA TRP A 48 -2.65 -11.81 0.01
C TRP A 48 -1.77 -12.81 -0.77
N LEU A 49 -0.81 -12.32 -1.56
CA LEU A 49 0.16 -13.16 -2.27
C LEU A 49 1.05 -13.93 -1.30
N GLU A 50 1.54 -13.28 -0.24
CA GLU A 50 2.34 -13.94 0.80
C GLU A 50 1.60 -15.10 1.45
N LYS A 51 0.28 -14.97 1.64
CA LYS A 51 -0.59 -16.03 2.19
C LYS A 51 -0.74 -17.23 1.26
N GLN A 52 -0.75 -17.02 -0.06
CA GLN A 52 -0.92 -18.10 -1.03
C GLN A 52 0.35 -18.91 -1.26
N ASP A 53 1.52 -18.27 -1.23
CA ASP A 53 2.75 -18.92 -1.69
C ASP A 53 3.19 -20.07 -0.75
N ASN A 54 2.88 -20.00 0.56
CA ASN A 54 3.06 -21.04 1.61
C ASN A 54 4.36 -21.89 1.55
N LYS A 55 5.33 -21.46 0.75
CA LYS A 55 6.64 -22.06 0.50
C LYS A 55 7.65 -21.10 1.09
N GLU A 56 8.53 -21.68 1.90
CA GLU A 56 9.74 -21.06 2.40
C GLU A 56 10.34 -20.11 1.34
N HIS A 57 10.44 -18.82 1.65
CA HIS A 57 10.99 -17.68 0.89
C HIS A 57 9.92 -16.59 0.67
N LYS A 58 10.02 -15.39 1.21
CA LYS A 58 11.20 -14.57 1.44
C LYS A 58 11.09 -13.89 2.78
N LYS A 59 12.20 -13.91 3.52
CA LYS A 59 12.51 -12.90 4.52
C LYS A 59 12.39 -11.54 3.82
N PHE A 60 11.23 -10.88 3.87
CA PHE A 60 11.22 -9.44 4.07
C PHE A 60 11.92 -9.26 5.41
N GLY A 61 13.25 -9.21 5.33
CA GLY A 61 14.13 -9.33 6.48
C GLY A 61 13.66 -8.32 7.47
N VAL A 62 13.10 -8.82 8.59
CA VAL A 62 12.45 -8.10 9.68
C VAL A 62 12.54 -6.62 9.40
N ILE A 63 11.60 -6.06 8.63
CA ILE A 63 11.57 -4.63 8.43
C ILE A 63 11.23 -4.10 9.81
N LYS A 64 12.26 -3.84 10.60
CA LYS A 64 12.18 -3.00 11.77
C LYS A 64 11.88 -1.65 11.18
N TYR A 65 10.60 -1.40 10.87
CA TYR A 65 10.13 -0.07 10.59
C TYR A 65 10.45 0.67 11.90
N PRO A 66 11.42 1.60 11.90
CA PRO A 66 11.61 2.42 13.08
C PRO A 66 10.27 3.07 13.40
N LYS A 67 10.08 3.56 14.63
CA LYS A 67 8.98 4.50 14.89
C LYS A 67 9.22 5.73 14.01
N LEU A 68 8.70 5.69 12.78
CA LEU A 68 9.15 6.57 11.71
C LEU A 68 8.42 7.90 11.80
N LEU A 69 9.07 8.83 12.48
CA LEU A 69 8.85 10.25 12.34
C LEU A 69 9.94 10.76 11.39
N PHE A 70 9.67 10.74 10.08
CA PHE A 70 10.60 11.28 9.10
C PHE A 70 10.45 12.81 9.04
N SER A 71 11.57 13.53 9.10
CA SER A 71 11.60 14.98 8.86
C SER A 71 11.17 15.36 7.44
N ASP A 72 11.27 14.43 6.48
CA ASP A 72 10.87 14.58 5.08
C ASP A 72 9.76 13.58 4.71
N SER A 73 8.57 13.79 5.28
CA SER A 73 7.39 12.95 5.02
C SER A 73 6.15 13.75 4.64
N TYR A 74 5.27 13.09 3.92
CA TYR A 74 3.89 13.51 3.76
C TYR A 74 2.97 12.78 4.72
N VAL A 75 1.90 13.46 5.11
CA VAL A 75 0.78 12.86 5.83
C VAL A 75 -0.39 12.79 4.85
N ILE A 76 -0.81 11.57 4.53
CA ILE A 76 -1.88 11.31 3.56
C ILE A 76 -3.11 10.85 4.34
N GLU A 77 -4.27 11.40 3.95
CA GLU A 77 -5.58 10.97 4.45
C GLU A 77 -6.41 10.47 3.28
N THR A 78 -6.91 9.24 3.38
CA THR A 78 -7.70 8.63 2.32
C THR A 78 -8.85 7.79 2.86
N ASP A 79 -9.89 7.63 2.06
CA ASP A 79 -11.09 6.87 2.44
C ASP A 79 -11.07 5.49 1.77
N LEU A 80 -11.11 4.43 2.56
CA LEU A 80 -11.19 3.04 2.09
C LEU A 80 -12.58 2.44 2.34
N LYS A 81 -12.96 1.46 1.52
CA LYS A 81 -14.10 0.60 1.83
C LYS A 81 -13.80 -0.16 3.12
N LEU A 82 -14.79 -0.23 4.02
CA LEU A 82 -14.63 -0.87 5.33
C LEU A 82 -14.20 -2.34 5.19
N THR A 83 -14.79 -3.06 4.24
CA THR A 83 -14.47 -4.46 3.94
C THR A 83 -13.01 -4.64 3.51
N LEU A 84 -12.52 -3.77 2.62
CA LEU A 84 -11.12 -3.81 2.18
C LEU A 84 -10.17 -3.53 3.36
N TYR A 85 -10.50 -2.55 4.19
CA TYR A 85 -9.71 -2.24 5.39
C TYR A 85 -9.67 -3.42 6.37
N GLN A 86 -10.83 -4.04 6.65
CA GLN A 86 -10.93 -5.21 7.54
C GLN A 86 -10.13 -6.40 7.01
N ASN A 87 -10.23 -6.71 5.71
CA ASN A 87 -9.46 -7.79 5.09
C ASN A 87 -7.95 -7.53 5.17
N MET A 88 -7.52 -6.31 4.86
CA MET A 88 -6.12 -5.90 4.97
C MET A 88 -5.59 -6.02 6.41
N MET A 89 -6.37 -5.59 7.41
CA MET A 89 -5.96 -5.76 8.81
C MET A 89 -5.90 -7.24 9.21
N HIS A 90 -6.83 -8.06 8.73
CA HIS A 90 -6.85 -9.49 9.00
C HIS A 90 -5.64 -10.20 8.40
N ASP A 91 -5.33 -9.97 7.12
CA ASP A 91 -4.16 -10.57 6.47
C ASP A 91 -2.84 -10.05 7.08
N LEU A 92 -2.80 -8.78 7.52
CA LEU A 92 -1.66 -8.27 8.28
C LEU A 92 -1.47 -9.01 9.61
N GLN A 93 -2.55 -9.28 10.36
CA GLN A 93 -2.49 -10.03 11.62
C GLN A 93 -1.98 -11.46 11.40
N LEU A 94 -2.37 -12.10 10.30
CA LEU A 94 -1.93 -13.46 9.97
C LEU A 94 -0.45 -13.51 9.59
N ASN A 95 0.01 -12.57 8.75
CA ASN A 95 1.38 -12.59 8.22
C ASN A 95 2.40 -11.93 9.16
N TYR A 96 1.98 -10.93 9.95
CA TYR A 96 2.83 -10.11 10.81
C TYR A 96 2.22 -9.89 12.21
N PRO A 97 1.99 -10.97 13.00
CA PRO A 97 1.32 -10.88 14.30
C PRO A 97 2.02 -9.95 15.30
N ASN A 98 3.34 -9.76 15.17
CA ASN A 98 4.11 -8.88 16.04
C ASN A 98 3.80 -7.38 15.85
N LEU A 99 3.30 -6.98 14.67
CA LEU A 99 2.91 -5.59 14.39
C LEU A 99 1.55 -5.23 15.00
N VAL A 100 0.78 -6.22 15.47
CA VAL A 100 -0.57 -6.03 16.02
C VAL A 100 -0.53 -5.34 17.39
N ASN A 101 0.60 -5.42 18.08
CA ASN A 101 0.84 -4.74 19.35
C ASN A 101 1.31 -3.27 19.16
N ASP A 102 1.59 -2.85 17.93
CA ASP A 102 1.97 -1.47 17.62
C ASP A 102 0.75 -0.57 17.43
N ASN A 103 0.96 0.75 17.49
CA ASN A 103 -0.12 1.71 17.28
C ASN A 103 -0.57 1.79 15.81
N ASN A 104 -1.82 2.21 15.58
CA ASN A 104 -2.41 2.34 14.24
C ASN A 104 -1.61 3.22 13.27
N LYS A 105 -0.86 4.22 13.75
CA LYS A 105 -0.05 5.07 12.86
C LYS A 105 1.15 4.30 12.31
N SER A 106 1.82 3.51 13.13
CA SER A 106 2.92 2.64 12.70
C SER A 106 2.44 1.58 11.70
N ILE A 107 1.29 0.96 11.99
CA ILE A 107 0.67 -0.05 11.11
C ILE A 107 0.38 0.52 9.73
N THR A 108 -0.28 1.69 9.68
CA THR A 108 -0.70 2.28 8.41
C THR A 108 0.46 2.87 7.61
N ALA A 109 1.53 3.33 8.28
CA ALA A 109 2.79 3.71 7.63
C ALA A 109 3.51 2.49 7.04
N PHE A 110 3.57 1.38 7.78
CA PHE A 110 4.12 0.12 7.28
C PHE A 110 3.38 -0.37 6.04
N LEU A 111 2.04 -0.35 6.06
CA LEU A 111 1.23 -0.73 4.90
C LEU A 111 1.48 0.18 3.70
N ALA A 112 1.58 1.50 3.90
CA ALA A 112 1.91 2.41 2.82
C ALA A 112 3.28 2.08 2.19
N HIS A 113 4.28 1.76 3.01
CA HIS A 113 5.59 1.32 2.54
C HIS A 113 5.52 -0.02 1.79
N LEU A 114 4.75 -0.99 2.27
CA LEU A 114 4.54 -2.26 1.57
C LEU A 114 3.93 -2.03 0.17
N GLY A 115 2.95 -1.13 0.07
CA GLY A 115 2.40 -0.68 -1.20
C GLY A 115 3.44 -0.03 -2.12
N TYR A 116 4.33 0.80 -1.56
CA TYR A 116 5.45 1.37 -2.31
C TYR A 116 6.40 0.29 -2.84
N VAL A 117 6.76 -0.70 -2.01
CA VAL A 117 7.62 -1.82 -2.41
C VAL A 117 7.01 -2.57 -3.59
N PHE A 118 5.69 -2.81 -3.57
CA PHE A 118 4.99 -3.40 -4.72
C PHE A 118 5.16 -2.55 -5.98
N ILE A 119 4.88 -1.24 -5.89
CA ILE A 119 5.04 -0.30 -7.02
C ILE A 119 6.45 -0.36 -7.60
N LYS A 120 7.48 -0.43 -6.75
CA LYS A 120 8.88 -0.54 -7.17
C LYS A 120 9.18 -1.86 -7.87
N LYS A 121 8.60 -2.98 -7.42
CA LYS A 121 8.69 -4.26 -8.13
C LYS A 121 8.00 -4.18 -9.48
N ALA A 122 6.81 -3.58 -9.54
CA ALA A 122 6.01 -3.44 -10.75
C ALA A 122 6.70 -2.55 -11.80
N SER A 123 7.28 -1.42 -11.39
CA SER A 123 8.03 -0.53 -12.28
C SER A 123 9.28 -1.17 -12.88
N GLN A 124 9.82 -2.21 -12.23
CA GLN A 124 10.93 -3.01 -12.72
C GLN A 124 10.50 -4.22 -13.56
N GLY A 125 9.21 -4.38 -13.85
CA GLY A 125 8.67 -5.54 -14.57
C GLY A 125 8.71 -6.85 -13.76
N LYS A 126 8.82 -6.76 -12.42
CA LYS A 126 8.94 -7.91 -11.51
C LYS A 126 7.67 -8.20 -10.71
N ALA A 127 6.58 -7.48 -10.97
CA ALA A 127 5.27 -7.79 -10.41
C ALA A 127 4.41 -8.57 -11.41
N ASP A 128 3.47 -9.36 -10.90
CA ASP A 128 2.52 -10.11 -11.72
C ASP A 128 1.66 -9.16 -12.58
N SER A 129 1.64 -9.39 -13.89
CA SER A 129 0.90 -8.58 -14.86
C SER A 129 -0.61 -8.58 -14.61
N GLY A 130 -1.16 -9.65 -14.04
CA GLY A 130 -2.57 -9.73 -13.65
C GLY A 130 -2.94 -8.78 -12.52
N ILE A 131 -2.02 -8.52 -11.58
CA ILE A 131 -2.25 -7.60 -10.45
C ILE A 131 -2.20 -6.14 -10.92
N VAL A 132 -1.30 -5.82 -11.85
CA VAL A 132 -1.24 -4.49 -12.47
C VAL A 132 -2.53 -4.21 -13.24
N GLU A 133 -3.06 -5.19 -13.95
CA GLU A 133 -4.33 -5.04 -14.67
C GLU A 133 -5.53 -4.89 -13.72
N ALA A 134 -5.57 -5.66 -12.62
CA ALA A 134 -6.57 -5.48 -11.58
C ALA A 134 -6.50 -4.08 -10.94
N ALA A 135 -5.31 -3.53 -10.73
CA ALA A 135 -5.11 -2.18 -10.22
C ALA A 135 -5.70 -1.12 -11.17
N LYS A 136 -5.56 -1.29 -12.49
CA LYS A 136 -6.19 -0.41 -13.48
C LYS A 136 -7.71 -0.46 -13.41
N ASN A 137 -8.29 -1.65 -13.34
CA ASN A 137 -9.74 -1.83 -13.23
C ASN A 137 -10.30 -1.17 -11.96
N ILE A 138 -9.57 -1.30 -10.86
CA ILE A 138 -9.95 -0.67 -9.59
C ILE A 138 -9.76 0.85 -9.65
N SER A 139 -8.72 1.34 -10.31
CA SER A 139 -8.54 2.77 -10.54
C SER A 139 -9.73 3.36 -11.29
N ALA A 140 -10.24 2.68 -12.33
CA ALA A 140 -11.38 3.15 -13.12
C ALA A 140 -12.65 3.31 -12.27
N ILE A 141 -12.89 2.40 -11.31
CA ILE A 141 -14.03 2.47 -10.38
C ILE A 141 -13.95 3.68 -9.46
N TYR A 142 -12.74 4.15 -9.14
CA TYR A 142 -12.52 5.28 -8.22
C TYR A 142 -12.25 6.61 -8.93
N SER A 143 -12.20 6.62 -10.26
CA SER A 143 -12.01 7.81 -11.10
C SER A 143 -13.33 8.38 -11.66
N THR A 144 -14.46 7.69 -11.47
CA THR A 144 -15.84 8.15 -11.75
C THR A 144 -16.52 8.65 -10.48
#